data_AF-A0A3B8Y3Z9-F1
#
_entry.id   AF-A0A3B8Y3Z9-F1
#
_cell.length_a   1.000
_cell.length_b   1.000
_cell.length_c   1.000
_cell.angle_alpha   90.00
_cell.angle_beta   90.00
_cell.angle_gamma   90.00
#
_symmetry.space_group_name_H-M   'P 1'
#
loop_
_entity.id
_entity.type
_entity.pdbx_description
1 polymer ?
#
loop_
_entity_poly.entity_id
_entity_poly.type
_entity_poly.pdbx_seq_one_letter_code
_entity_poly.pdbx_strand_id
1 'polypeptide(L)' 'MSAKNLTQDTLQLLLSFVLPAGCNLSAISKSTYRIHCPNYDVAHKVWENRVNCICPLLKPGEVIEVVASDYYARSYPKT' A
#
# COMPACT_ATOMS: atom_id res chain seq x y z
N MET A 1 -12.91 -22.67 4.80
CA MET A 1 -12.13 -21.90 5.80
C MET A 1 -12.38 -20.42 5.54
N SER A 2 -13.01 -19.70 6.47
CA SER A 2 -13.27 -18.27 6.30
C SER A 2 -11.99 -17.50 6.62
N ALA A 3 -11.44 -16.76 5.66
CA ALA A 3 -10.28 -15.92 5.88
C ALA A 3 -10.63 -14.88 6.95
N LYS A 4 -9.98 -14.96 8.12
CA LYS A 4 -10.13 -13.93 9.15
C LYS A 4 -9.57 -12.63 8.57
N ASN A 5 -10.48 -11.70 8.31
CA ASN A 5 -10.14 -10.39 7.79
C ASN A 5 -9.19 -9.67 8.76
N LEU A 6 -8.05 -9.21 8.26
CA LEU A 6 -7.20 -8.29 8.99
C LEU A 6 -8.02 -7.01 9.26
N THR A 7 -7.98 -6.54 10.50
CA THR A 7 -8.48 -5.20 10.85
C THR A 7 -7.60 -4.16 10.17
N GLN A 8 -8.14 -2.97 9.90
CA GLN A 8 -7.41 -1.89 9.25
C GLN A 8 -6.09 -1.58 9.96
N ASP A 9 -6.10 -1.62 11.30
CA ASP A 9 -4.91 -1.40 12.14
C ASP A 9 -3.85 -2.49 11.94
N THR A 10 -4.27 -3.75 11.76
CA THR A 10 -3.34 -4.87 11.53
C THR A 10 -2.73 -4.79 10.13
N LEU A 11 -3.52 -4.42 9.12
CA LEU A 11 -3.01 -4.23 7.76
C LEU A 11 -2.05 -3.04 7.70
N GLN A 12 -2.38 -1.93 8.36
CA GLN A 12 -1.49 -0.77 8.45
C GLN A 12 -0.16 -1.13 9.14
N LEU A 13 -0.22 -1.90 10.23
CA LEU A 13 0.96 -2.41 10.91
C LEU A 13 1.80 -3.33 10.00
N LEU A 14 1.19 -4.31 9.34
CA LEU A 14 1.90 -5.23 8.46
C LEU A 14 2.58 -4.50 7.30
N LEU A 15 1.86 -3.56 6.68
CA LEU A 15 2.42 -2.73 5.62
C LEU A 15 3.60 -1.89 6.12
N SER A 16 3.56 -1.38 7.35
CA SER A 16 4.70 -0.64 7.91
C SER A 16 6.01 -1.45 7.98
N PHE A 17 5.94 -2.79 8.08
CA PHE A 17 7.12 -3.67 8.07
C PHE A 17 7.71 -3.93 6.68
N VAL A 18 6.89 -3.87 5.63
CA VAL A 18 7.35 -4.07 4.24
C VAL A 18 7.75 -2.78 3.55
N LEU A 19 7.40 -1.62 4.11
CA LEU A 19 7.73 -0.35 3.51
C LEU A 19 9.21 0.02 3.72
N PRO A 20 9.89 0.55 2.69
CA PRO A 20 11.23 1.11 2.83
C PRO A 20 11.27 2.26 3.84
N ALA A 21 12.45 2.49 4.41
CA ALA A 21 12.69 3.60 5.32
C ALA A 21 12.27 4.94 4.69
N GLY A 22 11.60 5.78 5.48
CA GLY A 22 11.11 7.08 5.06
C GLY A 22 9.75 7.05 4.34
N CYS A 23 9.22 5.88 3.96
CA CYS A 23 7.84 5.79 3.50
C CYS A 23 6.87 5.67 4.68
N ASN A 24 5.74 6.37 4.61
CA ASN A 24 4.68 6.34 5.61
C ASN A 24 3.35 5.93 4.96
N LEU A 25 2.50 5.26 5.73
CA LEU A 25 1.19 4.80 5.27
C LEU A 25 0.06 5.62 5.90
N SER A 26 -0.92 6.00 5.08
CA SER A 26 -2.17 6.61 5.54
C SER A 26 -3.37 5.90 4.92
N ALA A 27 -4.47 5.81 5.66
CA ALA A 27 -5.77 5.38 5.12
C ALA A 27 -6.54 6.62 4.69
N ILE A 28 -6.90 6.71 3.40
CA ILE A 28 -7.63 7.86 2.83
C ILE A 28 -9.12 7.58 2.78
N SER A 29 -9.48 6.32 2.62
CA SER A 29 -10.85 5.83 2.70
C SER A 29 -10.84 4.42 3.28
N LYS A 30 -12.04 3.85 3.50
CA LYS A 30 -12.19 2.48 4.00
C LYS A 30 -11.49 1.40 3.15
N SER A 31 -11.18 1.68 1.89
CA SER A 31 -10.59 0.71 0.96
C SER A 31 -9.43 1.29 0.17
N THR A 32 -8.89 2.45 0.56
CA THR A 32 -7.77 3.08 -0.15
C THR A 32 -6.69 3.46 0.83
N TYR A 33 -5.52 2.87 0.65
CA TYR A 33 -4.33 3.15 1.43
C TYR A 33 -3.34 3.93 0.57
N ARG A 34 -2.73 4.97 1.11
CA ARG A 34 -1.73 5.79 0.42
C ARG A 34 -0.39 5.71 1.14
N ILE A 35 0.63 5.32 0.37
CA ILE A 35 2.03 5.32 0.78
C ILE A 35 2.66 6.61 0.31
N HIS A 36 3.13 7.41 1.26
CA HIS A 36 3.93 8.61 1.03
C HIS A 36 5.39 8.23 1.10
N CYS A 37 6.15 8.44 0.03
CA CYS A 37 7.58 8.15 -0.01
C CYS A 37 8.40 9.44 -0.20
N PRO A 38 9.68 9.44 0.22
CA PRO A 38 10.48 10.66 0.29
C PRO A 38 10.91 11.21 -1.07
N ASN A 39 10.95 10.38 -2.12
CA ASN A 39 11.36 10.77 -3.46
C ASN A 39 10.83 9.78 -4.52
N TYR A 40 11.02 10.14 -5.79
CA TYR A 40 10.67 9.32 -6.95
C TYR A 40 11.25 7.91 -6.89
N ASP A 41 12.56 7.76 -6.64
CA ASP A 41 13.23 6.46 -6.73
C ASP A 41 12.65 5.45 -5.74
N VAL A 42 12.40 5.89 -4.50
CA VAL A 42 11.80 5.05 -3.47
C VAL A 42 10.35 4.75 -3.82
N ALA A 43 9.57 5.74 -4.26
CA ALA A 43 8.17 5.55 -4.65
C ALA A 43 8.02 4.57 -5.82
N HIS A 44 8.86 4.71 -6.84
CA HIS A 44 8.90 3.82 -7.99
C HIS A 44 9.26 2.38 -7.57
N LYS A 45 10.28 2.22 -6.71
CA LYS A 45 10.65 0.90 -6.18
C LYS A 45 9.53 0.25 -5.35
N VAL A 46 8.80 1.02 -4.53
CA VAL A 46 7.63 0.53 -3.80
C VAL A 46 6.55 0.07 -4.78
N TRP A 47 6.31 0.86 -5.84
CA TRP A 47 5.33 0.54 -6.85
C TRP A 47 5.67 -0.76 -7.60
N GLU A 48 6.91 -0.95 -8.06
CA GLU A 48 7.33 -2.17 -8.75
C GLU A 48 7.19 -3.41 -7.86
N ASN A 49 7.53 -3.30 -6.57
CA ASN A 49 7.45 -4.43 -5.62
C ASN A 49 6.04 -4.69 -5.08
N ARG A 50 5.06 -3.82 -5.38
CA ARG A 50 3.71 -3.90 -4.78
C ARG A 50 3.05 -5.25 -5.02
N VAL A 51 3.25 -5.86 -6.19
CA VAL A 51 2.57 -7.11 -6.57
C VAL A 51 2.97 -8.26 -5.64
N ASN A 52 4.23 -8.27 -5.19
CA ASN A 52 4.79 -9.34 -4.38
C ASN A 52 4.70 -9.06 -2.87
N CYS A 53 4.80 -7.79 -2.45
CA CYS A 53 4.90 -7.45 -1.03
C CYS A 53 3.63 -6.81 -0.44
N ILE A 54 2.84 -6.11 -1.26
CA ILE A 54 1.72 -5.28 -0.79
C ILE A 54 0.38 -5.92 -1.21
N CYS A 55 0.21 -6.23 -2.48
CA CYS A 55 -1.02 -6.80 -3.04
C CYS A 55 -1.48 -8.12 -2.39
N PRO A 56 -0.61 -9.00 -1.84
CA PRO A 56 -1.07 -10.18 -1.11
C PRO A 56 -1.72 -9.85 0.24
N LEU A 57 -1.44 -8.68 0.80
CA LEU A 57 -2.02 -8.21 2.06
C LEU A 57 -3.35 -7.48 1.85
N LEU A 58 -3.64 -7.07 0.61
CA LEU A 58 -4.86 -6.36 0.24
C LEU A 58 -6.00 -7.33 -0.05
N LYS A 59 -7.20 -6.96 0.39
CA LYS A 59 -8.46 -7.63 0.05
C LYS A 59 -8.90 -7.25 -1.37
N PRO A 60 -9.75 -8.08 -2.02
CA PRO A 60 -10.46 -7.67 -3.22
C PRO A 60 -11.17 -6.34 -3.00
N GLY A 61 -11.11 -5.45 -3.99
CA GLY A 61 -11.64 -4.08 -3.89
C GLY A 61 -10.76 -3.06 -3.17
N GLU A 62 -9.71 -3.47 -2.44
CA GLU A 62 -8.77 -2.51 -1.82
C GLU A 62 -7.78 -1.95 -2.86
N VAL A 63 -7.43 -0.69 -2.67
CA VAL A 63 -6.60 0.11 -3.56
C VAL A 63 -5.37 0.62 -2.81
N ILE A 64 -4.22 0.60 -3.47
CA ILE A 64 -3.00 1.25 -3.01
C ILE A 64 -2.67 2.44 -3.91
N GLU A 65 -2.31 3.55 -3.29
CA GLU A 65 -1.71 4.70 -3.94
C GLU A 65 -0.28 4.86 -3.43
N VAL A 66 0.66 5.19 -4.32
CA VAL A 66 2.05 5.48 -3.98
C VAL A 66 2.35 6.88 -4.49
N VAL A 67 2.79 7.76 -3.60
CA VAL A 67 3.00 9.18 -3.90
C VAL A 67 4.38 9.66 -3.43
N ALA A 68 5.00 10.51 -4.25
CA ALA A 68 6.11 11.38 -3.90
C ALA A 68 5.89 12.77 -4.54
N SER A 69 6.82 13.69 -4.36
CA SER A 69 6.76 15.07 -4.89
C SER A 69 6.43 15.16 -6.38
N ASP A 70 6.94 14.21 -7.16
CA ASP A 70 6.92 14.16 -8.63
C ASP A 70 6.45 12.79 -9.15
N TYR A 71 5.88 11.96 -8.27
CA TYR A 71 5.41 10.62 -8.60
C TYR A 71 4.03 10.36 -8.02
N TYR A 72 3.15 9.80 -8.84
CA TYR A 72 1.86 9.29 -8.41
C TYR A 72 1.53 8.02 -9.18
N ALA A 73 1.22 6.95 -8.45
CA ALA A 73 0.69 5.73 -9.03
C ALA A 73 -0.43 5.16 -8.16
N ARG A 74 -1.42 4.55 -8.80
CA ARG A 74 -2.62 4.01 -8.15
C ARG A 74 -2.97 2.65 -8.72
N SER A 75 -3.22 1.67 -7.86
CA SER A 75 -3.67 0.36 -8.30
C SER A 75 -5.14 0.40 -8.68
N TYR A 76 -5.52 -0.49 -9.59
CA TYR A 76 -6.93 -0.79 -9.79
C TYR A 76 -7.40 -1.74 -8.69
N PRO A 77 -8.67 -1.63 -8.26
CA PRO A 77 -9.25 -2.62 -7.36
C PRO A 77 -9.15 -3.99 -8.03
N LYS A 78 -8.68 -5.01 -7.32
CA LYS A 78 -8.85 -6.38 -7.80
C LYS A 78 -10.35 -6.69 -7.79
N THR A 79 -10.90 -7.00 -8.97
CA THR A 79 -12.24 -7.57 -9.14
C THR A 79 -12.36 -8.90 -8.41
#